data_AF-A0A3D5CYI4-F1
#
_entry.id   AF-A0A3D5CYI4-F1
#
_cell.length_a   1.000
_cell.length_b   1.000
_cell.length_c   1.000
_cell.angle_alpha   90.00
_cell.angle_beta   90.00
_cell.angle_gamma   90.00
#
_symmetry.space_group_name_H-M   'P 1'
#
loop_
_entity.id
_entity.type
_entity.pdbx_description
1 polymer ?
#
loop_
_entity_poly.entity_id
_entity_poly.type
_entity_poly.pdbx_seq_one_letter_code
_entity_poly.pdbx_strand_id
1 'polypeptide(L)'
;MKVIAMQVNYAAPASHLFDPDLPTASAVLVSLSCVATRYAVNPSEDLALLGCSLAQTLTAPEYAESGLIQSAAKQLLQDWQALLQAHQEFALQQAVTDFVEQSATLQ
;
A
#
# COMPACT_ATOMS: atom_id res chain seq x y z
N MET A 1 24.61 9.77 49.44
CA MET A 1 24.22 8.80 48.39
C MET A 1 22.96 9.33 47.73
N LYS A 2 23.02 9.73 46.45
CA LYS A 2 21.86 10.27 45.71
C LYS A 2 21.48 9.22 44.68
N VAL A 3 20.35 8.55 44.89
CA VAL A 3 19.85 7.51 43.97
C VAL A 3 19.24 8.22 42.77
N ILE A 4 19.89 8.10 41.61
CA ILE A 4 19.38 8.62 40.34
C ILE A 4 18.36 7.59 39.86
N ALA A 5 17.08 7.96 39.90
CA ALA A 5 16.02 7.16 39.31
C ALA A 5 16.23 7.11 37.79
N MET A 6 16.62 5.95 37.29
CA MET A 6 16.78 5.67 35.87
C MET A 6 15.37 5.56 35.28
N GLN A 7 14.86 6.66 34.72
CA GLN A 7 13.62 6.66 33.95
C GLN A 7 13.86 5.88 32.67
N VAL A 8 13.49 4.59 32.68
CA VAL A 8 13.43 3.77 31.47
C VAL A 8 12.20 4.20 30.69
N ASN A 9 12.41 5.07 29.70
CA ASN A 9 11.39 5.47 28.76
C ASN A 9 11.09 4.28 27.83
N TYR A 10 10.11 3.44 28.19
CA TYR A 10 9.58 2.39 27.32
C TYR A 10 8.75 3.05 26.21
N ALA A 11 9.42 3.69 25.24
CA ALA A 11 8.80 3.93 23.95
C ALA A 11 8.66 2.55 23.29
N ALA A 12 7.43 2.07 23.11
CA ALA A 12 7.17 0.90 22.30
C ALA A 12 7.80 1.14 20.92
N PRO A 13 8.51 0.16 20.34
CA PRO A 13 9.08 0.33 19.01
C PRO A 13 7.94 0.60 18.03
N ALA A 14 8.08 1.68 17.24
CA ALA A 14 7.16 1.96 16.15
C ALA A 14 7.07 0.72 15.25
N SER A 15 5.86 0.40 14.80
CA SER A 15 5.62 -0.72 13.93
C SER A 15 6.41 -0.55 12.62
N HIS A 16 6.78 -1.67 11.99
CA HIS A 16 7.47 -1.66 10.70
C HIS A 16 6.67 -1.01 9.57
N LEU A 17 5.40 -0.71 9.81
CA LEU A 17 4.48 -0.09 8.86
C LEU A 17 4.35 1.43 9.06
N PHE A 18 4.89 1.97 10.14
CA PHE A 18 4.93 3.40 10.37
C PHE A 18 5.99 4.07 9.49
N ASP A 19 5.54 5.04 8.71
CA ASP A 19 6.40 5.86 7.86
C ASP A 19 6.63 7.23 8.53
N PRO A 20 7.87 7.56 8.94
CA PRO A 20 8.18 8.84 9.58
C PRO A 20 8.01 10.05 8.63
N ASP A 21 8.09 9.85 7.31
CA ASP A 21 7.85 10.90 6.31
C ASP A 21 6.33 11.12 6.10
N LEU A 22 5.50 10.16 6.50
CA LEU A 22 4.05 10.25 6.54
C LEU A 22 3.54 10.09 7.99
N PRO A 23 3.77 11.07 8.87
CA PRO A 23 3.60 10.91 10.31
C PRO A 23 2.13 10.83 10.77
N THR A 24 1.16 11.00 9.87
CA THR A 24 -0.29 11.00 10.21
C THR A 24 -1.10 10.19 9.21
N ALA A 25 -2.24 9.66 9.67
CA ALA A 25 -3.18 8.93 8.82
C ALA A 25 -3.66 9.80 7.64
N SER A 26 -3.87 11.10 7.91
CA SER A 26 -4.24 12.09 6.89
C SER A 26 -3.17 12.25 5.80
N ALA A 27 -1.88 12.28 6.17
CA ALA A 27 -0.79 12.37 5.19
C ALA A 27 -0.76 11.13 4.27
N VAL A 28 -0.93 9.94 4.84
CA VAL A 28 -1.01 8.69 4.08
C VAL A 28 -2.23 8.69 3.15
N LEU A 29 -3.40 9.13 3.63
CA LEU A 29 -4.62 9.22 2.82
C LEU A 29 -4.51 10.22 1.66
N VAL A 30 -3.88 11.38 1.87
CA VAL A 30 -3.65 12.37 0.80
C VAL A 30 -2.72 11.80 -0.27
N SER A 31 -1.63 11.16 0.14
CA SER A 31 -0.71 10.48 -0.77
C SER A 31 -1.43 9.39 -1.57
N LEU A 32 -2.24 8.58 -0.89
CA LEU A 32 -3.02 7.52 -1.52
C LEU A 32 -4.08 8.05 -2.48
N SER A 33 -4.75 9.17 -2.15
CA SER A 33 -5.70 9.83 -3.05
C SER A 33 -5.02 10.33 -4.33
N CYS A 34 -3.79 10.84 -4.22
CA CYS A 34 -2.98 11.24 -5.37
C CYS A 34 -2.63 10.04 -6.25
N VAL A 35 -2.23 8.91 -5.65
CA VAL A 35 -1.93 7.66 -6.36
C VAL A 35 -3.19 7.10 -7.03
N ALA A 36 -4.33 7.07 -6.33
CA ALA A 36 -5.61 6.63 -6.88
C ALA A 36 -6.02 7.46 -8.12
N THR A 37 -5.88 8.78 -8.04
CA THR A 37 -6.18 9.68 -9.15
C THR A 37 -5.28 9.41 -10.36
N ARG A 38 -3.97 9.21 -10.12
CA ARG A 38 -3.02 8.88 -11.19
C ARG A 38 -3.32 7.51 -11.80
N TYR A 39 -3.65 6.52 -10.97
CA TYR A 39 -4.01 5.18 -11.40
C TYR A 39 -5.26 5.19 -12.28
N ALA A 40 -6.28 5.98 -11.91
CA ALA A 40 -7.50 6.12 -12.72
C ALA A 40 -7.23 6.73 -14.10
N VAL A 41 -6.24 7.62 -14.23
CA VAL A 41 -5.87 8.26 -15.51
C VAL A 41 -4.98 7.36 -16.35
N ASN A 42 -4.01 6.69 -15.73
CA ASN A 42 -3.07 5.80 -16.40
C ASN A 42 -2.75 4.60 -15.49
N PRO A 43 -3.55 3.52 -15.57
CA PRO A 43 -3.34 2.32 -14.76
C PRO A 43 -1.95 1.74 -15.03
N SER A 44 -1.24 1.41 -13.95
CA SER A 44 0.06 0.72 -14.04
C SER A 44 0.29 -0.12 -12.80
N GLU A 45 1.07 -1.18 -12.97
CA GLU A 45 1.45 -2.07 -11.88
C GLU A 45 2.22 -1.32 -10.78
N ASP A 46 3.13 -0.42 -11.14
CA ASP A 46 3.87 0.40 -10.17
C ASP A 46 2.94 1.26 -9.30
N LEU A 47 1.91 1.87 -9.90
CA LEU A 47 0.92 2.65 -9.16
C LEU A 47 0.03 1.77 -8.27
N ALA A 48 -0.30 0.55 -8.71
CA ALA A 48 -1.02 -0.41 -7.88
C ALA A 48 -0.17 -0.89 -6.69
N LEU A 49 1.12 -1.18 -6.90
CA LEU A 49 2.08 -1.53 -5.85
C LEU A 49 2.27 -0.39 -4.85
N LEU A 50 2.37 0.85 -5.33
CA LEU A 50 2.47 2.02 -4.47
C LEU A 50 1.19 2.24 -3.66
N GLY A 51 0.02 2.05 -4.28
CA GLY A 51 -1.28 2.10 -3.61
C GLY A 51 -1.40 1.04 -2.51
N CYS A 52 -1.01 -0.21 -2.79
CA CYS A 52 -0.92 -1.29 -1.80
C CYS A 52 0.00 -0.93 -0.63
N SER A 53 1.19 -0.39 -0.93
CA SER A 53 2.17 -0.03 0.10
C SER A 53 1.63 1.05 1.04
N LEU A 54 1.05 2.11 0.48
CA LEU A 54 0.42 3.19 1.27
C LEU A 54 -0.79 2.71 2.07
N ALA A 55 -1.62 1.84 1.48
CA ALA A 55 -2.75 1.26 2.19
C ALA A 55 -2.29 0.36 3.35
N GLN A 56 -1.20 -0.39 3.15
CA GLN A 56 -0.59 -1.21 4.19
C GLN A 56 0.01 -0.34 5.30
N THR A 57 0.72 0.73 4.96
CA THR A 57 1.17 1.75 5.92
C THR A 57 0.00 2.25 6.76
N LEU A 58 -1.14 2.60 6.15
CA LEU A 58 -2.32 3.08 6.88
C LEU A 58 -2.91 2.06 7.88
N THR A 59 -2.63 0.76 7.72
CA THR A 59 -3.07 -0.27 8.69
C THR A 59 -2.25 -0.30 9.97
N ALA A 60 -1.16 0.46 10.06
CA ALA A 60 -0.32 0.54 11.24
C ALA A 60 -1.13 1.06 12.45
N PRO A 61 -0.93 0.51 13.65
CA PRO A 61 -1.65 0.93 14.85
C PRO A 61 -1.43 2.41 15.18
N GLU A 62 -0.32 3.00 14.76
CA GLU A 62 0.01 4.42 14.92
C GLU A 62 -0.95 5.35 14.17
N TYR A 63 -1.56 4.87 13.07
CA TYR A 63 -2.52 5.64 12.28
C TYR A 63 -3.98 5.32 12.64
N ALA A 64 -4.21 4.37 13.55
CA ALA A 64 -5.54 3.95 13.98
C ALA A 64 -6.18 4.97 14.95
N GLU A 65 -6.34 6.21 14.49
CA GLU A 65 -6.97 7.31 15.23
C GLU A 65 -8.42 6.97 15.64
N SER A 66 -9.08 6.09 14.89
CA SER A 66 -10.39 5.52 15.24
C SER A 66 -10.58 4.12 14.67
N GLY A 67 -11.51 3.34 15.24
CA GLY A 67 -11.89 2.04 14.70
C GLY A 67 -12.45 2.09 13.27
N LEU A 68 -13.03 3.24 12.87
CA LEU A 68 -13.46 3.49 11.49
C LEU A 68 -12.26 3.59 10.55
N ILE A 69 -11.23 4.37 10.90
CA ILE A 69 -10.02 4.51 10.09
C ILE A 69 -9.31 3.17 9.97
N GLN A 70 -9.23 2.39 11.05
CA GLN A 70 -8.63 1.05 11.01
C GLN A 70 -9.39 0.11 10.06
N SER A 71 -10.73 0.14 10.10
CA SER A 71 -11.55 -0.71 9.24
C SER A 71 -11.47 -0.27 7.77
N ALA A 72 -11.52 1.04 7.53
CA ALA A 72 -11.36 1.62 6.21
C ALA A 72 -9.98 1.31 5.62
N ALA A 73 -8.89 1.41 6.41
CA ALA A 73 -7.55 1.08 5.96
C ALA A 73 -7.40 -0.38 5.52
N LYS A 74 -8.02 -1.31 6.26
CA LYS A 74 -8.04 -2.74 5.90
C LYS A 74 -8.80 -2.97 4.59
N GLN A 75 -9.97 -2.35 4.43
CA GLN A 75 -10.75 -2.46 3.19
C GLN A 75 -9.98 -1.89 2.00
N LEU A 76 -9.39 -0.71 2.18
CA LEU A 76 -8.59 -0.04 1.17
C LEU A 76 -7.40 -0.90 0.72
N LEU A 77 -6.73 -1.59 1.65
CA LEU A 77 -5.66 -2.52 1.35
C LEU A 77 -6.16 -3.70 0.50
N GLN A 78 -7.31 -4.26 0.83
CA GLN A 78 -7.91 -5.34 0.04
C GLN A 78 -8.26 -4.88 -1.37
N ASP A 79 -8.83 -3.68 -1.51
CA ASP A 79 -9.22 -3.11 -2.80
C ASP A 79 -7.99 -2.90 -3.70
N TRP A 80 -6.89 -2.35 -3.15
CA TRP A 80 -5.63 -2.19 -3.89
C TRP A 80 -4.99 -3.53 -4.26
N GLN A 81 -5.04 -4.53 -3.38
CA GLN A 81 -4.53 -5.87 -3.68
C GLN A 81 -5.32 -6.53 -4.81
N ALA A 82 -6.64 -6.37 -4.82
CA ALA A 82 -7.49 -6.87 -5.90
C ALA A 82 -7.19 -6.16 -7.23
N LEU A 83 -6.96 -4.84 -7.21
CA LEU A 83 -6.54 -4.08 -8.41
C LEU A 83 -5.19 -4.54 -8.95
N LEU A 84 -4.21 -4.75 -8.07
CA LEU A 84 -2.89 -5.25 -8.45
C LEU A 84 -3.00 -6.63 -9.09
N GLN A 85 -3.76 -7.54 -8.46
CA GLN A 85 -3.98 -8.88 -8.99
C GLN A 85 -4.64 -8.83 -10.37
N ALA A 86 -5.70 -8.05 -10.54
CA ALA A 86 -6.38 -7.90 -11.82
C ALA A 86 -5.44 -7.35 -12.92
N HIS A 87 -4.57 -6.40 -12.56
CA HIS A 87 -3.59 -5.86 -13.49
C HIS A 87 -2.54 -6.91 -13.92
N GLN A 88 -2.07 -7.73 -12.99
CA GLN A 88 -1.13 -8.81 -13.26
C GLN A 88 -1.75 -9.94 -14.09
N GLU A 89 -3.00 -10.31 -13.79
CA GLU A 89 -3.76 -11.30 -14.56
C GLU A 89 -3.98 -10.84 -16.00
N PHE A 90 -4.33 -9.57 -16.21
CA PHE A 90 -4.50 -9.00 -17.53
C PHE A 90 -3.18 -8.98 -18.32
N ALA A 91 -2.07 -8.59 -17.69
CA ALA A 91 -0.75 -8.60 -18.32
C ALA A 91 -0.32 -10.03 -18.74
N LEU A 92 -0.59 -11.03 -17.89
CA LEU A 92 -0.33 -12.43 -18.20
C LEU A 92 -1.15 -12.91 -19.41
N GLN A 93 -2.44 -12.56 -19.46
CA GLN A 93 -3.32 -12.92 -20.58
C GLN A 93 -2.84 -12.32 -21.89
N GLN A 94 -2.44 -11.04 -21.89
CA GLN A 94 -1.87 -10.40 -23.07
C GLN A 94 -0.60 -11.10 -23.55
N ALA A 95 0.33 -11.41 -22.64
CA ALA A 95 1.58 -12.08 -22.99
C ALA A 95 1.34 -13.47 -23.61
N VAL A 96 0.34 -14.21 -23.12
CA VAL A 96 -0.07 -15.50 -23.69
C VAL A 96 -0.65 -15.32 -25.10
N THR A 97 -1.50 -14.32 -25.31
CA THR A 97 -2.09 -14.04 -26.64
C THR A 97 -1.03 -13.64 -27.66
N ASP A 98 -0.12 -12.72 -27.31
CA ASP A 98 0.98 -12.28 -28.19
C ASP A 98 1.89 -13.46 -28.59
N PHE A 99 2.21 -14.34 -27.64
CA PHE A 99 3.03 -15.53 -27.92
C PHE A 99 2.34 -16.50 -28.90
N VAL A 100 1.02 -16.66 -28.80
CA VAL A 100 0.25 -17.52 -29.72
C VAL A 100 0.21 -16.92 -31.13
N GLU A 101 -0.01 -15.61 -31.27
CA GLU A 101 -0.03 -14.93 -32.57
C GLU A 101 1.34 -14.94 -33.27
N GLN A 102 2.43 -14.74 -32.52
CA GLN A 102 3.80 -14.83 -33.05
C GLN A 102 4.16 -16.26 -33.49
N SER A 103 3.68 -17.27 -32.78
CA SER A 103 3.91 -18.67 -33.15
C SER A 103 3.14 -19.07 -34.42
N ALA A 104 1.94 -18.53 -34.62
CA ALA A 104 1.10 -18.82 -35.78
C ALA A 104 1.57 -18.15 -37.09
N THR A 105 2.35 -17.07 -37.01
CA THR A 105 2.89 -16.35 -38.17
C THR A 105 4.23 -16.89 -38.68
N LEU A 106 4.85 -17.82 -37.96
CA LEU A 106 6.11 -18.48 -38.33
C LEU A 106 5.93 -19.87 -38.97
N GLN A 107 4.70 -20.29 -39.27
CA GLN A 107 4.37 -21.52 -40.00
C GLN A 107 4.11 -21.26 -41.49
#